data_AF-A0A7Y9UGB4-F1
#
_entry.id   AF-A0A7Y9UGB4-F1
#
_cell.length_a   1.000
_cell.length_b   1.000
_cell.length_c   1.000
_cell.angle_alpha   90.00
_cell.angle_beta   90.00
_cell.angle_gamma   90.00
#
_symmetry.space_group_name_H-M   'P 1'
#
loop_
_entity.id
_entity.type
_entity.pdbx_description
1 polymer ?
#
loop_
_entity_poly.entity_id
_entity_poly.type
_entity_poly.pdbx_seq_one_letter_code
_entity_poly.pdbx_strand_id
1 'polypeptide(L)'
;MRNIKQPGAPIAERIQWVEARGRAFSFTLQAGLPLLEAARRGFAAEGFTSGVLNFRQGALKPFAYVMPALSKTGENAAFYSDTYRPGGVTRTKLGSMTLGTRDGAPFFHCHGLWTEADGKASGGHMLPDETVVAEPFEVDAFGIDGAMFAAEPDPETNFKLFGPVAAARSGARTTSRAFALRLRPNQDFAGALEEFCRAHGIARAKIHGGVGSTIGARFSHGRVTEPFATELAVTAGLIGPGPSGALEAALDAALVDYTGGLAEGRLVRGDNPVLMTMELVLEALD
;
A
#
# COMPACT_ATOMS: atom_id res chain seq x y z
N MET A 1 -13.67 11.08 14.47
CA MET A 1 -12.47 10.54 13.82
C MET A 1 -11.34 11.57 13.92
N ARG A 2 -10.09 11.11 14.08
CA ARG A 2 -8.90 11.97 14.13
C ARG A 2 -8.67 12.69 12.79
N ASN A 3 -8.02 13.85 12.81
CA ASN A 3 -7.80 14.69 11.63
C ASN A 3 -6.45 15.41 11.73
N ILE A 4 -5.77 15.59 10.60
CA ILE A 4 -4.53 16.35 10.48
C ILE A 4 -4.70 17.41 9.39
N LYS A 5 -4.29 18.64 9.69
CA LYS A 5 -4.25 19.73 8.70
C LYS A 5 -3.15 19.45 7.68
N GLN A 6 -3.54 19.19 6.45
CA GLN A 6 -2.65 19.10 5.31
C GLN A 6 -2.22 20.50 4.84
N PRO A 7 -1.05 20.66 4.19
CA PRO A 7 -0.54 21.97 3.77
C PRO A 7 -1.43 22.62 2.71
N GLY A 8 -2.00 21.82 1.80
CA GLY A 8 -2.92 22.28 0.77
C GLY A 8 -4.39 22.16 1.16
N ALA A 9 -5.24 22.78 0.33
CA ALA A 9 -6.68 22.66 0.47
C ALA A 9 -7.15 21.22 0.16
N PRO A 10 -8.13 20.68 0.90
CA PRO A 10 -8.70 19.38 0.58
C PRO A 10 -9.28 19.35 -0.84
N ILE A 11 -8.91 18.33 -1.62
CA ILE A 11 -9.53 18.07 -2.92
C ILE A 11 -10.93 17.49 -2.71
N ALA A 12 -11.92 17.97 -3.46
CA ALA A 12 -13.32 17.57 -3.28
C ALA A 12 -13.55 16.07 -3.51
N GLU A 13 -12.98 15.51 -4.58
CA GLU A 13 -12.96 14.06 -4.81
C GLU A 13 -12.05 13.39 -3.79
N ARG A 14 -12.63 12.64 -2.83
CA ARG A 14 -11.84 11.97 -1.77
C ARG A 14 -11.27 10.62 -2.18
N ILE A 15 -11.88 9.94 -3.15
CA ILE A 15 -11.39 8.67 -3.69
C ILE A 15 -11.10 8.87 -5.17
N GLN A 16 -9.83 8.86 -5.54
CA GLN A 16 -9.43 8.79 -6.95
C GLN A 16 -9.48 7.32 -7.37
N TRP A 17 -10.08 7.01 -8.51
CA TRP A 17 -10.23 5.62 -8.95
C TRP A 17 -10.26 5.48 -10.46
N VAL A 18 -9.87 4.29 -10.93
CA VAL A 18 -10.04 3.86 -12.32
C VAL A 18 -10.52 2.41 -12.33
N GLU A 19 -11.59 2.16 -13.06
CA GLU A 19 -12.08 0.80 -13.31
C GLU A 19 -11.16 0.06 -14.29
N ALA A 20 -10.85 -1.18 -13.94
CA ALA A 20 -9.95 -2.07 -14.66
C ALA A 20 -10.52 -3.49 -14.68
N ARG A 21 -9.81 -4.39 -15.37
CA ARG A 21 -9.95 -5.83 -15.14
C ARG A 21 -8.68 -6.37 -14.54
N GLY A 22 -8.75 -7.49 -13.83
CA GLY A 22 -7.56 -8.08 -13.24
C GLY A 22 -7.70 -9.56 -12.94
N ARG A 23 -6.65 -10.11 -12.34
CA ARG A 23 -6.65 -11.45 -11.73
C ARG A 23 -5.52 -11.57 -10.72
N ALA A 24 -5.70 -12.50 -9.80
CA ALA A 24 -4.64 -12.96 -8.91
C ALA A 24 -3.69 -13.93 -9.62
N PHE A 25 -2.44 -13.95 -9.18
CA PHE A 25 -1.40 -14.92 -9.55
C PHE A 25 -0.29 -14.91 -8.49
N SER A 26 0.61 -15.88 -8.53
CA SER A 26 1.79 -15.92 -7.66
C SER A 26 3.05 -16.16 -8.50
N PHE A 27 4.18 -15.66 -8.05
CA PHE A 27 5.46 -15.86 -8.71
C PHE A 27 6.64 -15.71 -7.74
N THR A 28 7.80 -16.23 -8.13
CA THR A 28 9.04 -16.11 -7.37
C THR A 28 9.82 -14.85 -7.78
N LEU A 29 10.13 -13.98 -6.82
CA LEU A 29 11.16 -12.95 -6.99
C LEU A 29 12.54 -13.61 -6.99
N GLN A 30 13.28 -13.46 -8.09
CA GLN A 30 14.58 -14.14 -8.27
C GLN A 30 15.70 -13.40 -7.53
N ALA A 31 16.61 -14.17 -6.93
CA ALA A 31 17.79 -13.64 -6.25
C ALA A 31 18.74 -12.90 -7.22
N GLY A 32 19.49 -11.94 -6.67
CA GLY A 32 20.48 -11.14 -7.38
C GLY A 32 19.89 -10.00 -8.22
N LEU A 33 18.57 -9.85 -8.26
CA LEU A 33 17.91 -8.76 -8.98
C LEU A 33 17.52 -7.61 -8.02
N PRO A 34 17.60 -6.34 -8.48
CA PRO A 34 16.90 -5.25 -7.82
C PRO A 34 15.43 -5.62 -7.63
N LEU A 35 14.88 -5.33 -6.46
CA LEU A 35 13.52 -5.71 -6.09
C LEU A 35 12.48 -5.19 -7.10
N LEU A 36 12.68 -3.96 -7.59
CA LEU A 36 11.84 -3.37 -8.63
C LEU A 36 11.88 -4.19 -9.92
N GLU A 37 13.05 -4.60 -10.37
CA GLU A 37 13.21 -5.38 -11.60
C GLU A 37 12.63 -6.79 -11.44
N ALA A 38 12.83 -7.43 -10.28
CA ALA A 38 12.25 -8.73 -9.98
C ALA A 38 10.71 -8.68 -10.03
N ALA A 39 10.09 -7.66 -9.42
CA ALA A 39 8.64 -7.46 -9.46
C ALA A 39 8.16 -7.18 -10.89
N ARG A 40 8.82 -6.28 -11.62
CA ARG A 40 8.48 -5.92 -13.00
C ARG A 40 8.51 -7.14 -13.92
N ARG A 41 9.51 -8.01 -13.80
CA ARG A 41 9.62 -9.25 -14.59
C ARG A 41 8.46 -10.20 -14.32
N GLY A 42 8.10 -10.40 -13.05
CA GLY A 42 6.99 -11.27 -12.67
C GLY A 42 5.64 -10.78 -13.21
N PHE A 43 5.37 -9.48 -13.09
CA PHE A 43 4.17 -8.88 -13.68
C PHE A 43 4.15 -8.99 -15.20
N ALA A 44 5.28 -8.69 -15.86
CA ALA A 44 5.39 -8.73 -17.31
C ALA A 44 5.22 -10.15 -17.87
N ALA A 45 5.73 -11.18 -17.17
CA ALA A 45 5.54 -12.59 -17.56
C ALA A 45 4.05 -12.98 -17.59
N GLU A 46 3.23 -12.33 -16.77
CA GLU A 46 1.79 -12.55 -16.66
C GLU A 46 0.95 -11.58 -17.53
N GLY A 47 1.62 -10.70 -18.29
CA GLY A 47 1.02 -9.74 -19.21
C GLY A 47 0.66 -8.38 -18.59
N PHE A 48 1.04 -8.13 -17.33
CA PHE A 48 0.68 -6.92 -16.59
C PHE A 48 1.85 -5.94 -16.48
N THR A 49 1.52 -4.65 -16.43
CA THR A 49 2.50 -3.57 -16.19
C THR A 49 2.30 -2.87 -14.84
N SER A 50 1.19 -3.11 -14.16
CA SER A 50 0.83 -2.48 -12.89
C SER A 50 -0.10 -3.39 -12.07
N GLY A 51 -0.19 -3.10 -10.78
CA GLY A 51 -0.99 -3.84 -9.80
C GLY A 51 -0.30 -3.86 -8.45
N VAL A 52 -0.67 -4.83 -7.61
CA VAL A 52 -0.15 -4.96 -6.25
C VAL A 52 0.38 -6.36 -6.00
N LEU A 53 1.36 -6.47 -5.10
CA LEU A 53 1.84 -7.74 -4.59
C LEU A 53 2.02 -7.71 -3.08
N ASN A 54 1.93 -8.87 -2.44
CA ASN A 54 2.28 -9.08 -1.04
C ASN A 54 3.24 -10.24 -0.93
N PHE A 55 4.05 -10.21 0.11
CA PHE A 55 5.02 -11.26 0.39
C PHE A 55 5.22 -11.45 1.88
N ARG A 56 5.75 -12.62 2.21
CA ARG A 56 6.14 -13.01 3.57
C ARG A 56 7.53 -13.65 3.48
N GLN A 57 8.33 -13.50 4.54
CA GLN A 57 9.60 -14.24 4.69
C GLN A 57 10.60 -14.05 3.54
N GLY A 58 10.73 -12.84 3.01
CA GLY A 58 11.73 -12.50 1.98
C GLY A 58 13.10 -12.21 2.59
N ALA A 59 14.15 -12.31 1.77
CA ALA A 59 15.52 -11.95 2.15
C ALA A 59 16.06 -10.87 1.21
N LEU A 60 16.50 -9.74 1.76
CA LEU A 60 16.90 -8.55 1.00
C LEU A 60 18.33 -8.11 1.39
N LYS A 61 19.19 -7.90 0.40
CA LYS A 61 20.57 -7.38 0.56
C LYS A 61 21.19 -6.97 -0.79
N PRO A 62 21.75 -5.75 -0.93
CA PRO A 62 21.61 -4.62 0.00
C PRO A 62 20.15 -4.24 0.21
N PHE A 63 19.89 -3.52 1.31
CA PHE A 63 18.56 -3.07 1.70
C PHE A 63 18.65 -1.64 2.20
N ALA A 64 17.74 -0.78 1.74
CA ALA A 64 17.60 0.58 2.22
C ALA A 64 16.13 0.93 2.41
N TYR A 65 15.86 1.72 3.44
CA TYR A 65 14.50 2.11 3.78
C TYR A 65 14.45 3.49 4.43
N VAL A 66 13.25 4.05 4.49
CA VAL A 66 12.92 5.23 5.30
C VAL A 66 11.76 4.89 6.22
N MET A 67 11.67 5.59 7.34
CA MET A 67 10.59 5.52 8.30
C MET A 67 9.69 6.76 8.19
N PRO A 68 8.44 6.70 8.68
CA PRO A 68 7.67 7.91 8.88
C PRO A 68 8.43 8.83 9.86
N ALA A 69 8.34 10.13 9.63
CA ALA A 69 9.00 11.16 10.43
C ALA A 69 8.13 12.40 10.51
N LEU A 70 8.47 13.29 11.46
CA LEU A 70 7.87 14.62 11.51
C LEU A 70 8.46 15.51 10.41
N SER A 71 7.64 16.36 9.82
CA SER A 71 8.14 17.37 8.88
C SER A 71 9.06 18.35 9.62
N LYS A 72 10.20 18.66 9.01
CA LYS A 72 11.19 19.63 9.53
C LYS A 72 10.88 21.06 9.10
N THR A 73 10.19 21.24 7.97
CA THR A 73 9.93 22.55 7.34
C THR A 73 8.47 22.98 7.46
N GLY A 74 7.55 22.06 7.75
CA GLY A 74 6.11 22.32 7.75
C GLY A 74 5.48 22.34 6.35
N GLU A 75 6.27 22.09 5.29
CA GLU A 75 5.78 21.99 3.91
C GLU A 75 4.94 20.73 3.66
N ASN A 76 4.98 19.76 4.58
CA ASN A 76 4.17 18.55 4.61
C ASN A 76 3.69 18.33 6.05
N ALA A 77 2.59 17.62 6.26
CA ALA A 77 2.11 17.31 7.62
C ALA A 77 2.95 16.22 8.33
N ALA A 78 3.65 15.38 7.58
CA ALA A 78 4.65 14.40 8.02
C ALA A 78 5.63 14.18 6.86
N PHE A 79 6.78 13.57 7.12
CA PHE A 79 7.81 13.34 6.12
C PHE A 79 8.46 11.97 6.28
N TYR A 80 9.50 11.71 5.49
CA TYR A 80 10.38 10.56 5.66
C TYR A 80 11.57 10.90 6.58
N SER A 81 12.05 9.90 7.30
CA SER A 81 13.32 9.95 8.01
C SER A 81 14.50 10.11 7.05
N ASP A 82 15.71 10.24 7.60
CA ASP A 82 16.92 9.95 6.85
C ASP A 82 16.91 8.47 6.40
N THR A 83 17.63 8.14 5.33
CA THR A 83 17.70 6.78 4.80
C THR A 83 18.54 5.86 5.69
N TYR A 84 17.96 4.74 6.08
CA TYR A 84 18.64 3.66 6.78
C TYR A 84 19.17 2.63 5.79
N ARG A 85 20.40 2.13 6.02
CA ARG A 85 21.08 1.12 5.19
C ARG A 85 21.69 0.04 6.09
N PRO A 86 20.87 -0.86 6.67
CA PRO A 86 21.38 -1.89 7.55
C PRO A 86 22.36 -2.81 6.82
N GLY A 87 23.40 -3.25 7.53
CA GLY A 87 24.32 -4.26 7.04
C GLY A 87 23.69 -5.65 7.02
N GLY A 88 24.24 -6.55 6.22
CA GLY A 88 23.81 -7.96 6.19
C GLY A 88 22.48 -8.20 5.48
N VAL A 89 21.87 -9.35 5.73
CA VAL A 89 20.59 -9.74 5.11
C VAL A 89 19.46 -9.31 6.02
N THR A 90 18.54 -8.50 5.47
CA THR A 90 17.28 -8.15 6.13
C THR A 90 16.21 -9.18 5.78
N ARG A 91 15.51 -9.72 6.78
CA ARG A 91 14.46 -10.73 6.59
C ARG A 91 13.09 -10.12 6.81
N THR A 92 12.25 -10.14 5.78
CA THR A 92 10.90 -9.55 5.87
C THR A 92 9.97 -10.48 6.65
N LYS A 93 9.23 -9.91 7.59
CA LYS A 93 8.08 -10.60 8.20
C LYS A 93 6.92 -10.60 7.22
N LEU A 94 6.66 -9.44 6.61
CA LEU A 94 5.65 -9.19 5.60
C LEU A 94 6.01 -7.94 4.79
N GLY A 95 5.43 -7.82 3.60
CA GLY A 95 5.38 -6.56 2.86
C GLY A 95 4.23 -6.53 1.87
N SER A 96 3.82 -5.30 1.52
CA SER A 96 2.87 -5.01 0.44
C SER A 96 3.51 -3.97 -0.48
N MET A 97 3.25 -4.08 -1.77
CA MET A 97 3.85 -3.25 -2.81
C MET A 97 2.82 -2.91 -3.88
N THR A 98 2.83 -1.65 -4.31
CA THR A 98 2.17 -1.20 -5.52
C THR A 98 3.21 -0.96 -6.60
N LEU A 99 3.02 -1.58 -7.77
CA LEU A 99 3.89 -1.42 -8.93
C LEU A 99 3.26 -0.44 -9.92
N GLY A 100 4.04 0.53 -10.38
CA GLY A 100 3.59 1.54 -11.32
C GLY A 100 4.74 2.31 -11.93
N THR A 101 4.55 3.62 -12.11
CA THR A 101 5.57 4.49 -12.71
C THR A 101 5.78 5.77 -11.92
N ARG A 102 6.99 6.32 -12.03
CA ARG A 102 7.36 7.63 -11.53
C ARG A 102 8.28 8.28 -12.55
N ASP A 103 7.95 9.51 -12.97
CA ASP A 103 8.75 10.24 -13.97
C ASP A 103 8.94 9.46 -15.29
N GLY A 104 7.91 8.72 -15.71
CA GLY A 104 7.95 7.90 -16.93
C GLY A 104 8.77 6.61 -16.83
N ALA A 105 9.38 6.33 -15.67
CA ALA A 105 10.14 5.11 -15.42
C ALA A 105 9.37 4.14 -14.50
N PRO A 106 9.62 2.81 -14.58
CA PRO A 106 9.09 1.86 -13.60
C PRO A 106 9.45 2.26 -12.18
N PHE A 107 8.52 2.10 -11.25
CA PHE A 107 8.72 2.41 -9.84
C PHE A 107 7.78 1.55 -8.99
N PHE A 108 8.10 1.40 -7.71
CA PHE A 108 7.17 0.83 -6.75
C PHE A 108 7.06 1.69 -5.51
N HIS A 109 5.94 1.52 -4.81
CA HIS A 109 5.77 1.96 -3.44
C HIS A 109 5.57 0.73 -2.56
N CYS A 110 6.42 0.51 -1.56
CA CYS A 110 6.42 -0.72 -0.79
C CYS A 110 6.64 -0.48 0.70
N HIS A 111 5.73 -0.99 1.52
CA HIS A 111 5.83 -0.98 2.98
C HIS A 111 5.93 -2.40 3.52
N GLY A 112 6.52 -2.53 4.70
CA GLY A 112 6.56 -3.82 5.38
C GLY A 112 7.14 -3.75 6.78
N LEU A 113 7.24 -4.94 7.38
CA LEU A 113 7.93 -5.18 8.65
C LEU A 113 9.02 -6.22 8.41
N TRP A 114 10.15 -6.08 9.10
CA TRP A 114 11.30 -6.96 8.92
C TRP A 114 12.19 -7.03 10.17
N THR A 115 13.16 -7.92 10.11
CA THR A 115 14.25 -8.03 11.07
C THR A 115 15.57 -7.79 10.35
N GLU A 116 16.35 -6.83 10.83
CA GLU A 116 17.71 -6.52 10.36
C GLU A 116 18.70 -7.61 10.81
N ALA A 117 19.89 -7.64 10.23
CA ALA A 117 20.87 -8.71 10.49
C ALA A 117 21.38 -8.75 11.93
N ASP A 118 21.31 -7.63 12.65
CA ASP A 118 21.65 -7.52 14.08
C ASP A 118 20.50 -7.95 15.01
N GLY A 119 19.36 -8.39 14.45
CA GLY A 119 18.18 -8.81 15.20
C GLY A 119 17.18 -7.69 15.49
N LYS A 120 17.44 -6.44 15.07
CA LYS A 120 16.51 -5.33 15.25
C LYS A 120 15.25 -5.54 14.41
N ALA A 121 14.10 -5.58 15.06
CA ALA A 121 12.81 -5.49 14.39
C ALA A 121 12.57 -4.05 13.92
N SER A 122 12.17 -3.87 12.67
CA SER A 122 11.92 -2.57 12.06
C SER A 122 10.81 -2.65 11.01
N GLY A 123 10.45 -1.51 10.44
CA GLY A 123 9.43 -1.40 9.41
C GLY A 123 9.47 -0.01 8.78
N GLY A 124 8.72 0.16 7.68
CA GLY A 124 8.66 1.42 6.95
C GLY A 124 8.61 1.20 5.46
N HIS A 125 9.17 2.16 4.73
CA HIS A 125 9.14 2.23 3.28
C HIS A 125 10.45 1.71 2.68
N MET A 126 10.37 0.64 1.89
CA MET A 126 11.51 0.06 1.19
C MET A 126 11.86 0.90 -0.03
N LEU A 127 13.14 1.23 -0.22
CA LEU A 127 13.56 2.05 -1.35
C LEU A 127 13.81 1.18 -2.60
N PRO A 128 13.18 1.49 -3.75
CA PRO A 128 13.28 0.69 -4.97
C PRO A 128 14.67 0.64 -5.57
N ASP A 129 15.39 1.76 -5.51
CA ASP A 129 16.69 1.91 -6.20
C ASP A 129 17.86 1.29 -5.42
N GLU A 130 17.63 0.88 -4.17
CA GLU A 130 18.69 0.43 -3.25
C GLU A 130 18.38 -0.92 -2.57
N THR A 131 17.35 -1.64 -3.05
CA THR A 131 16.93 -2.93 -2.49
C THR A 131 17.08 -4.06 -3.50
N VAL A 132 17.75 -5.15 -3.10
CA VAL A 132 18.04 -6.32 -3.94
C VAL A 132 17.56 -7.59 -3.25
N VAL A 133 17.01 -8.53 -4.04
CA VAL A 133 16.58 -9.85 -3.57
C VAL A 133 17.82 -10.71 -3.28
N ALA A 134 18.02 -11.13 -2.03
CA ALA A 134 19.18 -11.91 -1.62
C ALA A 134 18.97 -13.42 -1.82
N GLU A 135 17.78 -13.92 -1.47
CA GLU A 135 17.34 -15.31 -1.64
C GLU A 135 15.99 -15.27 -2.36
N PRO A 136 15.68 -16.22 -3.26
CA PRO A 136 14.41 -16.21 -3.95
C PRO A 136 13.24 -16.43 -2.97
N PHE A 137 12.14 -15.71 -3.17
CA PHE A 137 10.93 -15.90 -2.37
C PHE A 137 9.65 -15.67 -3.18
N GLU A 138 8.59 -16.38 -2.80
CA GLU A 138 7.27 -16.29 -3.44
C GLU A 138 6.52 -15.02 -3.03
N VAL A 139 5.75 -14.50 -3.97
CA VAL A 139 4.83 -13.39 -3.76
C VAL A 139 3.45 -13.72 -4.32
N ASP A 140 2.42 -13.18 -3.69
CA ASP A 140 1.06 -13.19 -4.20
C ASP A 140 0.75 -11.83 -4.82
N ALA A 141 0.29 -11.81 -6.05
CA ALA A 141 0.07 -10.60 -6.82
C ALA A 141 -1.34 -10.53 -7.40
N PHE A 142 -1.78 -9.30 -7.67
CA PHE A 142 -2.96 -9.01 -8.46
C PHE A 142 -2.60 -7.97 -9.51
N GLY A 143 -2.68 -8.38 -10.77
CA GLY A 143 -2.41 -7.53 -11.92
C GLY A 143 -3.67 -6.86 -12.41
N ILE A 144 -3.54 -5.62 -12.87
CA ILE A 144 -4.64 -4.82 -13.44
C ILE A 144 -4.35 -4.45 -14.90
N ASP A 145 -5.40 -4.44 -15.72
CA ASP A 145 -5.40 -4.06 -17.13
C ASP A 145 -6.48 -3.01 -17.40
N GLY A 146 -6.10 -1.94 -18.12
CA GLY A 146 -6.93 -0.75 -18.32
C GLY A 146 -6.70 0.38 -17.29
N ALA A 147 -5.92 0.11 -16.24
CA ALA A 147 -5.44 1.11 -15.29
C ALA A 147 -4.00 0.85 -14.91
N MET A 148 -3.30 1.88 -14.44
CA MET A 148 -1.99 1.77 -13.83
C MET A 148 -1.85 2.78 -12.70
N PHE A 149 -0.88 2.55 -11.81
CA PHE A 149 -0.48 3.58 -10.85
C PHE A 149 0.64 4.46 -11.41
N ALA A 150 0.50 5.77 -11.22
CA ALA A 150 1.50 6.77 -11.57
C ALA A 150 1.72 7.73 -10.40
N ALA A 151 2.99 8.05 -10.13
CA ALA A 151 3.36 9.02 -9.11
C ALA A 151 3.24 10.46 -9.65
N GLU A 152 2.31 11.22 -9.10
CA GLU A 152 2.02 12.60 -9.53
C GLU A 152 2.11 13.58 -8.35
N PRO A 153 2.47 14.85 -8.58
CA PRO A 153 2.41 15.89 -7.56
C PRO A 153 0.99 16.03 -7.00
N ASP A 154 0.88 16.01 -5.68
CA ASP A 154 -0.37 16.11 -4.96
C ASP A 154 -0.44 17.44 -4.21
N PRO A 155 -1.32 18.37 -4.63
CA PRO A 155 -1.34 19.72 -4.05
C PRO A 155 -1.92 19.76 -2.63
N GLU A 156 -2.65 18.73 -2.19
CA GLU A 156 -3.17 18.66 -0.82
C GLU A 156 -2.05 18.35 0.18
N THR A 157 -1.21 17.37 -0.11
CA THR A 157 -0.16 16.87 0.80
C THR A 157 1.23 17.43 0.52
N ASN A 158 1.43 18.06 -0.64
CA ASN A 158 2.72 18.50 -1.17
C ASN A 158 3.74 17.35 -1.36
N PHE A 159 3.25 16.12 -1.54
CA PHE A 159 4.04 14.96 -1.93
C PHE A 159 3.87 14.64 -3.40
N LYS A 160 4.78 13.83 -3.94
CA LYS A 160 4.53 13.07 -5.15
C LYS A 160 4.00 11.70 -4.77
N LEU A 161 2.74 11.42 -5.08
CA LEU A 161 2.02 10.24 -4.59
C LEU A 161 1.51 9.40 -5.74
N PHE A 162 1.53 8.08 -5.55
CA PHE A 162 0.88 7.17 -6.49
C PHE A 162 -0.64 7.40 -6.47
N GLY A 163 -1.21 7.54 -7.66
CA GLY A 163 -2.64 7.53 -7.91
C GLY A 163 -2.96 6.70 -9.16
N PRO A 164 -4.19 6.18 -9.26
CA PRO A 164 -4.61 5.43 -10.42
C PRO A 164 -4.83 6.38 -11.61
N VAL A 165 -4.33 5.97 -12.78
CA VAL A 165 -4.58 6.63 -14.08
C VAL A 165 -5.07 5.60 -15.09
N ALA A 166 -5.87 6.05 -16.04
CA ALA A 166 -6.30 5.19 -17.14
C ALA A 166 -5.10 4.78 -18.00
N ALA A 167 -5.06 3.51 -18.39
CA ALA A 167 -4.01 2.96 -19.24
C ALA A 167 -4.63 2.24 -20.45
N ALA A 168 -3.89 2.21 -21.55
CA ALA A 168 -4.27 1.37 -22.67
C ALA A 168 -4.29 -0.10 -22.22
N ARG A 169 -5.33 -0.84 -22.64
CA ARG A 169 -5.43 -2.26 -22.35
C ARG A 169 -4.34 -3.03 -23.10
N SER A 170 -3.58 -3.85 -22.39
CA SER A 170 -2.54 -4.71 -22.98
C SER A 170 -3.10 -5.99 -23.57
N GLY A 171 -4.36 -6.33 -23.27
CA GLY A 171 -4.96 -7.62 -23.62
C GLY A 171 -4.53 -8.74 -22.69
N ALA A 172 -4.03 -8.42 -21.49
CA ALA A 172 -3.72 -9.41 -20.47
C ALA A 172 -4.94 -10.30 -20.17
N ARG A 173 -4.69 -11.58 -19.90
CA ARG A 173 -5.75 -12.49 -19.45
C ARG A 173 -6.23 -12.04 -18.08
N THR A 174 -7.50 -11.65 -17.96
CA THR A 174 -8.13 -11.21 -16.71
C THR A 174 -9.38 -12.04 -16.41
N THR A 175 -9.76 -12.11 -15.13
CA THR A 175 -10.90 -12.93 -14.67
C THR A 175 -11.99 -12.09 -14.01
N SER A 176 -11.64 -10.98 -13.39
CA SER A 176 -12.57 -10.19 -12.57
C SER A 176 -12.56 -8.71 -12.93
N ARG A 177 -13.63 -8.03 -12.54
CA ARG A 177 -13.75 -6.57 -12.52
C ARG A 177 -12.98 -6.06 -11.30
N ALA A 178 -12.13 -5.06 -11.50
CA ALA A 178 -11.27 -4.53 -10.47
C ALA A 178 -11.19 -3.00 -10.52
N PHE A 179 -10.70 -2.40 -9.45
CA PHE A 179 -10.53 -0.96 -9.33
C PHE A 179 -9.17 -0.66 -8.74
N ALA A 180 -8.42 0.19 -9.41
CA ALA A 180 -7.25 0.83 -8.83
C ALA A 180 -7.74 2.08 -8.09
N LEU A 181 -7.42 2.21 -6.81
CA LEU A 181 -7.95 3.24 -5.92
C LEU A 181 -6.81 4.00 -5.23
N ARG A 182 -7.06 5.27 -4.94
CA ARG A 182 -6.31 6.08 -3.98
C ARG A 182 -7.27 6.82 -3.07
N LEU A 183 -7.21 6.55 -1.78
CA LEU A 183 -7.87 7.35 -0.75
C LEU A 183 -6.98 8.53 -0.37
N ARG A 184 -7.54 9.74 -0.44
CA ARG A 184 -6.93 10.98 0.04
C ARG A 184 -6.98 11.11 1.58
N PRO A 185 -6.25 12.06 2.19
CA PRO A 185 -6.21 12.27 3.64
C PRO A 185 -7.56 12.36 4.36
N ASN A 186 -7.56 12.22 5.68
CA ASN A 186 -8.66 12.61 6.57
C ASN A 186 -10.03 11.95 6.33
N GLN A 187 -10.08 10.83 5.62
CA GLN A 187 -11.26 9.98 5.51
C GLN A 187 -11.01 8.65 6.20
N ASP A 188 -12.07 8.04 6.76
CA ASP A 188 -11.94 6.72 7.39
C ASP A 188 -11.60 5.67 6.34
N PHE A 189 -10.59 4.85 6.60
CA PHE A 189 -10.16 3.84 5.66
C PHE A 189 -11.27 2.82 5.35
N ALA A 190 -11.92 2.28 6.38
CA ALA A 190 -12.93 1.24 6.20
C ALA A 190 -14.22 1.81 5.58
N GLY A 191 -14.73 2.90 6.16
CA GLY A 191 -15.96 3.56 5.72
C GLY A 191 -15.87 4.09 4.29
N ALA A 192 -14.72 4.62 3.87
CA ALA A 192 -14.53 5.08 2.49
C ALA A 192 -14.68 3.94 1.47
N LEU A 193 -14.16 2.74 1.79
CA LEU A 193 -14.30 1.59 0.90
C LEU A 193 -15.72 1.00 0.91
N GLU A 194 -16.38 0.99 2.07
CA GLU A 194 -17.79 0.58 2.19
C GLU A 194 -18.69 1.48 1.34
N GLU A 195 -18.48 2.80 1.41
CA GLU A 195 -19.19 3.78 0.59
C GLU A 195 -18.87 3.62 -0.90
N PHE A 196 -17.60 3.42 -1.26
CA PHE A 196 -17.20 3.16 -2.63
C PHE A 196 -17.92 1.95 -3.21
N CYS A 197 -17.92 0.82 -2.50
CA CYS A 197 -18.62 -0.39 -2.92
C CYS A 197 -20.12 -0.16 -3.10
N ARG A 198 -20.76 0.52 -2.14
CA ARG A 198 -22.19 0.89 -2.23
C ARG A 198 -22.49 1.73 -3.46
N ALA A 199 -21.67 2.75 -3.74
CA ALA A 199 -21.85 3.64 -4.88
C ALA A 199 -21.69 2.93 -6.24
N HIS A 200 -20.91 1.85 -6.29
CA HIS A 200 -20.62 1.10 -7.53
C HIS A 200 -21.38 -0.23 -7.65
N GLY A 201 -22.34 -0.48 -6.75
CA GLY A 201 -23.15 -1.70 -6.76
C GLY A 201 -22.35 -2.98 -6.47
N ILE A 202 -21.28 -2.88 -5.68
CA ILE A 202 -20.40 -4.00 -5.34
C ILE A 202 -20.86 -4.60 -4.01
N ALA A 203 -21.47 -5.79 -4.05
CA ALA A 203 -21.99 -6.46 -2.85
C ALA A 203 -20.88 -7.12 -2.02
N ARG A 204 -19.81 -7.58 -2.66
CA ARG A 204 -18.64 -8.20 -2.04
C ARG A 204 -17.39 -7.78 -2.76
N ALA A 205 -16.31 -7.54 -2.02
CA ALA A 205 -15.02 -7.18 -2.59
C ALA A 205 -13.86 -7.75 -1.80
N LYS A 206 -12.71 -7.91 -2.47
CA LYS A 206 -11.43 -8.24 -1.85
C LYS A 206 -10.42 -7.14 -2.13
N ILE A 207 -9.67 -6.76 -1.10
CA ILE A 207 -8.50 -5.90 -1.25
C ILE A 207 -7.27 -6.80 -1.40
N HIS A 208 -6.61 -6.72 -2.55
CA HIS A 208 -5.47 -7.59 -2.86
C HIS A 208 -4.14 -7.08 -2.36
N GLY A 209 -4.06 -5.85 -1.89
CA GLY A 209 -2.84 -5.24 -1.41
C GLY A 209 -3.03 -3.74 -1.32
N GLY A 210 -2.00 -3.08 -0.83
CA GLY A 210 -2.01 -1.64 -0.71
C GLY A 210 -1.08 -1.15 0.38
N VAL A 211 -0.63 0.08 0.18
CA VAL A 211 0.25 0.78 1.10
C VAL A 211 -0.26 2.20 1.28
N GLY A 212 0.12 2.80 2.38
CA GLY A 212 -0.31 4.15 2.70
C GLY A 212 0.07 4.54 4.11
N SER A 213 -0.65 5.50 4.66
CA SER A 213 -0.44 5.99 6.02
C SER A 213 -1.77 6.32 6.68
N THR A 214 -1.84 6.12 7.99
CA THR A 214 -2.99 6.50 8.82
C THR A 214 -2.57 7.44 9.93
N ILE A 215 -3.50 8.24 10.44
CA ILE A 215 -3.25 9.11 11.61
C ILE A 215 -3.28 8.22 12.85
N GLY A 216 -2.12 7.68 13.23
CA GLY A 216 -2.03 6.58 14.21
C GLY A 216 -2.88 5.38 13.80
N ALA A 217 -3.27 4.54 14.76
CA ALA A 217 -4.16 3.40 14.48
C ALA A 217 -4.93 2.90 15.71
N ARG A 218 -6.07 2.27 15.45
CA ARG A 218 -6.89 1.55 16.44
C ARG A 218 -7.15 0.13 15.92
N PHE A 219 -6.77 -0.85 16.73
CA PHE A 219 -6.93 -2.27 16.41
C PHE A 219 -8.07 -2.90 17.22
N SER A 220 -8.79 -3.86 16.65
CA SER A 220 -9.96 -4.49 17.27
C SER A 220 -9.63 -5.25 18.56
N HIS A 221 -8.37 -5.68 18.72
CA HIS A 221 -7.86 -6.29 19.95
C HIS A 221 -7.43 -5.25 21.01
N GLY A 222 -7.83 -3.99 20.86
CA GLY A 222 -7.61 -2.92 21.84
C GLY A 222 -6.23 -2.26 21.79
N ARG A 223 -5.32 -2.67 20.90
CA ARG A 223 -4.04 -1.97 20.73
C ARG A 223 -4.24 -0.63 20.01
N VAL A 224 -3.42 0.32 20.39
CA VAL A 224 -3.49 1.71 19.99
C VAL A 224 -2.10 2.15 19.55
N THR A 225 -2.01 2.73 18.37
CA THR A 225 -0.83 3.50 17.93
C THR A 225 -1.20 4.98 18.04
N GLU A 226 -0.65 5.66 19.04
CA GLU A 226 -0.89 7.09 19.27
C GLU A 226 -0.10 8.03 18.36
N PRO A 227 1.19 7.75 18.04
CA PRO A 227 1.94 8.64 17.17
C PRO A 227 1.26 8.75 15.80
N PHE A 228 1.03 9.99 15.35
CA PHE A 228 0.13 10.25 14.22
C PHE A 228 0.74 9.87 12.87
N ALA A 229 2.05 10.00 12.69
CA ALA A 229 2.73 9.66 11.45
C ALA A 229 3.07 8.17 11.43
N THR A 230 2.49 7.44 10.47
CA THR A 230 2.66 5.99 10.30
C THR A 230 2.92 5.66 8.83
N GLU A 231 3.57 4.52 8.59
CA GLU A 231 3.57 3.85 7.29
C GLU A 231 2.91 2.49 7.45
N LEU A 232 1.96 2.19 6.58
CA LEU A 232 1.04 1.07 6.67
C LEU A 232 1.15 0.16 5.43
N ALA A 233 1.15 -1.14 5.65
CA ALA A 233 0.97 -2.19 4.65
C ALA A 233 -0.35 -2.94 4.93
N VAL A 234 -1.21 -3.05 3.92
CA VAL A 234 -2.43 -3.87 3.99
C VAL A 234 -2.05 -5.34 3.87
N THR A 235 -2.49 -6.17 4.80
CA THR A 235 -2.15 -7.60 4.82
C THR A 235 -3.34 -8.49 4.44
N ALA A 236 -4.56 -8.01 4.62
CA ALA A 236 -5.78 -8.62 4.10
C ALA A 236 -6.92 -7.60 4.10
N GLY A 237 -7.85 -7.72 3.15
CA GLY A 237 -9.08 -6.94 3.18
C GLY A 237 -10.24 -7.65 2.50
N LEU A 238 -11.39 -7.65 3.17
CA LEU A 238 -12.66 -8.15 2.64
C LEU A 238 -13.75 -7.14 2.93
N ILE A 239 -14.67 -6.97 2.00
CA ILE A 239 -15.86 -6.14 2.14
C ILE A 239 -17.06 -7.01 1.77
N GLY A 240 -18.10 -6.98 2.60
CA GLY A 240 -19.32 -7.73 2.36
C GLY A 240 -20.43 -7.34 3.32
N PRO A 241 -21.64 -7.91 3.18
CA PRO A 241 -22.75 -7.61 4.08
C PRO A 241 -22.42 -8.09 5.50
N GLY A 242 -22.51 -7.17 6.46
CA GLY A 242 -22.41 -7.46 7.89
C GLY A 242 -23.75 -7.90 8.49
N PRO A 243 -23.82 -8.03 9.83
CA PRO A 243 -25.01 -8.54 10.52
C PRO A 243 -26.29 -7.72 10.27
N SER A 244 -26.16 -6.42 10.01
CA SER A 244 -27.28 -5.51 9.71
C SER A 244 -27.68 -5.50 8.22
N GLY A 245 -26.97 -6.24 7.37
CA GLY A 245 -27.11 -6.19 5.91
C GLY A 245 -26.38 -5.02 5.24
N ALA A 246 -25.87 -4.05 6.01
CA ALA A 246 -24.99 -3.00 5.48
C ALA A 246 -23.61 -3.57 5.12
N LEU A 247 -22.91 -2.97 4.17
CA LEU A 247 -21.54 -3.36 3.84
C LEU A 247 -20.59 -3.02 4.99
N GLU A 248 -19.70 -3.97 5.31
CA GLU A 248 -18.67 -3.83 6.33
C GLU A 248 -17.32 -4.28 5.78
N ALA A 249 -16.29 -3.45 5.98
CA ALA A 249 -14.93 -3.74 5.62
C ALA A 249 -14.16 -4.34 6.82
N ALA A 250 -13.59 -5.51 6.62
CA ALA A 250 -12.63 -6.14 7.52
C ALA A 250 -11.22 -5.95 6.92
N LEU A 251 -10.43 -5.05 7.51
CA LEU A 251 -9.10 -4.67 7.03
C LEU A 251 -8.03 -5.04 8.05
N ASP A 252 -7.09 -5.89 7.65
CA ASP A 252 -5.88 -6.18 8.43
C ASP A 252 -4.71 -5.37 7.87
N ALA A 253 -3.91 -4.84 8.77
CA ALA A 253 -2.76 -4.03 8.42
C ALA A 253 -1.61 -4.26 9.40
N ALA A 254 -0.42 -3.98 8.91
CA ALA A 254 0.79 -3.83 9.70
C ALA A 254 1.35 -2.43 9.48
N LEU A 255 1.92 -1.81 10.51
CA LEU A 255 2.46 -0.47 10.41
C LEU A 255 3.66 -0.25 11.33
N VAL A 256 4.43 0.76 10.98
CA VAL A 256 5.42 1.41 11.84
C VAL A 256 5.00 2.85 12.09
N ASP A 257 5.24 3.37 13.28
CA ASP A 257 5.09 4.79 13.59
C ASP A 257 6.43 5.55 13.59
N TYR A 258 6.38 6.88 13.62
CA TYR A 258 7.59 7.70 13.53
C TYR A 258 8.56 7.58 14.71
N THR A 259 8.15 6.90 15.79
CA THR A 259 9.00 6.58 16.94
C THR A 259 9.62 5.17 16.85
N GLY A 260 9.30 4.42 15.78
CA GLY A 260 9.72 3.04 15.57
C GLY A 260 8.79 2.00 16.19
N GLY A 261 7.63 2.41 16.70
CA GLY A 261 6.64 1.49 17.23
C GLY A 261 6.01 0.65 16.13
N LEU A 262 6.08 -0.68 16.25
CA LEU A 262 5.51 -1.62 15.28
C LEU A 262 4.17 -2.16 15.78
N ALA A 263 3.14 -2.16 14.94
CA ALA A 263 1.84 -2.74 15.24
C ALA A 263 1.28 -3.52 14.05
N GLU A 264 0.43 -4.51 14.34
CA GLU A 264 -0.22 -5.35 13.34
C GLU A 264 -1.53 -5.89 13.89
N GLY A 265 -2.56 -5.99 13.04
CA GLY A 265 -3.83 -6.61 13.37
C GLY A 265 -4.99 -6.07 12.55
N ARG A 266 -6.21 -6.46 12.95
CA ARG A 266 -7.47 -5.98 12.39
C ARG A 266 -7.72 -4.54 12.83
N LEU A 267 -7.94 -3.64 11.88
CA LEU A 267 -8.29 -2.25 12.15
C LEU A 267 -9.75 -2.11 12.60
N VAL A 268 -9.99 -1.18 13.52
CA VAL A 268 -11.34 -0.74 13.90
C VAL A 268 -11.94 0.10 12.76
N ARG A 269 -13.17 -0.20 12.36
CA ARG A 269 -13.93 0.59 11.38
C ARG A 269 -14.31 1.96 11.97
N GLY A 270 -14.20 3.03 11.20
CA GLY A 270 -14.61 4.38 11.63
C GLY A 270 -13.57 5.17 12.45
N ASP A 271 -12.44 4.56 12.80
CA ASP A 271 -11.37 5.23 13.55
C ASP A 271 -9.98 4.86 13.06
N ASN A 272 -9.78 4.79 11.74
CA ASN A 272 -8.46 4.71 11.13
C ASN A 272 -8.38 5.66 9.91
N PRO A 273 -8.36 6.98 10.15
CA PRO A 273 -8.30 7.96 9.07
C PRO A 273 -6.96 7.91 8.33
N VAL A 274 -7.02 8.07 7.01
CA VAL A 274 -5.84 8.20 6.14
C VAL A 274 -5.04 9.45 6.52
N LEU A 275 -3.71 9.34 6.62
CA LEU A 275 -2.82 10.47 6.84
C LEU A 275 -2.46 11.15 5.51
N MET A 276 -1.64 10.53 4.66
CA MET A 276 -1.22 11.10 3.37
C MET A 276 -1.97 10.50 2.20
N THR A 277 -2.04 9.18 2.14
CA THR A 277 -2.63 8.44 1.03
C THR A 277 -2.87 6.99 1.44
N MET A 278 -3.76 6.32 0.72
CA MET A 278 -3.89 4.86 0.76
C MET A 278 -4.15 4.37 -0.67
N GLU A 279 -3.21 3.66 -1.26
CA GLU A 279 -3.38 3.07 -2.59
C GLU A 279 -3.74 1.60 -2.48
N LEU A 280 -4.68 1.15 -3.31
CA LEU A 280 -5.34 -0.14 -3.15
C LEU A 280 -5.74 -0.71 -4.51
N VAL A 281 -5.77 -2.03 -4.61
CA VAL A 281 -6.52 -2.72 -5.67
C VAL A 281 -7.68 -3.47 -5.05
N LEU A 282 -8.89 -3.10 -5.48
CA LEU A 282 -10.15 -3.70 -5.07
C LEU A 282 -10.68 -4.59 -6.20
N GLU A 283 -10.84 -5.88 -5.93
CA GLU A 283 -11.54 -6.81 -6.81
C GLU A 283 -13.02 -6.89 -6.40
N ALA A 284 -13.93 -6.68 -7.34
CA ALA A 284 -15.35 -6.98 -7.14
C ALA A 284 -15.55 -8.49 -7.24
N LEU A 285 -16.19 -9.07 -6.22
CA LEU A 285 -16.51 -10.48 -6.16
C LEU A 285 -17.98 -10.68 -6.58
N ASP A 286 -18.23 -11.72 -7.35
CA ASP A 286 -19.57 -12.15 -7.75
C ASP A 286 -20.33 -12.80 -6.57
#